data_AF-A0A0D8LAD7-F1
#
_entry.id   AF-A0A0D8LAD7-F1
#
_cell.length_a   1.000
_cell.length_b   1.000
_cell.length_c   1.000
_cell.angle_alpha   90.00
_cell.angle_beta   90.00
_cell.angle_gamma   90.00
#
_symmetry.space_group_name_H-M   'P 1'
#
loop_
_entity.id
_entity.type
_entity.pdbx_description
1 polymer ?
#
loop_
_entity_poly.entity_id
_entity_poly.type
_entity_poly.pdbx_seq_one_letter_code
_entity_poly.pdbx_strand_id
1 'polypeptide(L)'
;MSLVIGNGCFPCIIDTYKVLDAFKYTAHPTLSIWEKIKEFFCRTHQTEAMSYFHKLCHPDPATTQAETKALFRKLTLLAHPGFTGSFLTTEYNGILNLRITNAEGGNLLKIRILNDYYVQWNDSVDHFYPLGQSD
;
A
#
# COMPACT_ATOMS: atom_id res chain seq x y z
N MET A 1 -28.90 17.90 -0.71
CA MET A 1 -28.46 19.29 -0.51
C MET A 1 -26.95 19.27 -0.38
N SER A 2 -26.23 19.95 -1.27
CA SER A 2 -24.76 19.96 -1.32
C SER A 2 -24.25 21.32 -0.87
N LEU A 3 -23.34 21.34 0.10
CA LEU A 3 -22.65 22.54 0.54
C LEU A 3 -21.34 22.67 -0.26
N VAL A 4 -21.23 23.72 -1.06
CA VAL A 4 -20.00 24.03 -1.81
C VAL A 4 -19.16 24.95 -0.94
N ILE A 5 -17.97 24.50 -0.54
CA ILE A 5 -16.97 25.34 0.13
C ILE A 5 -15.73 25.42 -0.76
N GLY A 6 -15.30 26.65 -1.07
CA GLY A 6 -14.02 26.96 -1.71
C GLY A 6 -14.17 27.68 -3.06
N ASN A 7 -13.65 28.91 -3.14
CA ASN A 7 -13.44 29.63 -4.40
C ASN A 7 -11.94 29.55 -4.76
N GLY A 8 -11.54 28.59 -5.60
CA GLY A 8 -10.17 28.42 -6.09
C GLY A 8 -9.80 26.98 -6.44
N CYS A 9 -9.49 26.73 -7.72
CA CYS A 9 -8.91 25.57 -8.44
C CYS A 9 -9.26 24.10 -8.07
N PHE A 10 -9.93 23.80 -6.96
CA PHE A 10 -10.42 22.46 -6.63
C PHE A 10 -11.72 22.56 -5.82
N PRO A 11 -12.90 22.73 -6.47
CA PRO A 11 -14.16 22.63 -5.75
C PRO A 11 -14.41 21.17 -5.35
N CYS A 12 -14.16 20.83 -4.08
CA CYS A 12 -14.55 19.54 -3.52
C CYS A 12 -16.05 19.56 -3.20
N ILE A 13 -16.84 18.88 -4.04
CA ILE A 13 -18.27 18.65 -3.79
C ILE A 13 -18.35 17.51 -2.76
N ILE A 14 -18.73 17.86 -1.53
CA ILE A 14 -18.92 16.88 -0.46
C ILE A 14 -20.31 16.27 -0.64
N ASP A 15 -20.35 15.16 -1.36
CA ASP A 15 -21.55 14.34 -1.51
C ASP A 15 -21.84 13.61 -0.19
N THR A 16 -23.09 13.63 0.26
CA THR A 16 -23.54 12.99 1.51
C THR A 16 -23.17 11.50 1.58
N TYR A 17 -23.02 10.85 0.42
CA TYR A 17 -22.54 9.47 0.28
C TYR A 17 -21.06 9.31 0.68
N LYS A 18 -20.20 10.29 0.38
CA LYS A 18 -18.78 10.29 0.76
C LYS A 18 -18.59 10.60 2.25
N VAL A 19 -19.50 11.35 2.86
CA VAL A 19 -19.51 11.55 4.32
C VAL A 19 -19.95 10.27 5.03
N LEU A 20 -20.98 9.58 4.52
CA LEU A 20 -21.40 8.28 5.06
C LEU A 20 -20.32 7.19 4.88
N ASP A 21 -19.54 7.25 3.81
CA ASP A 21 -18.35 6.43 3.60
C ASP A 21 -17.28 6.72 4.67
N ALA A 22 -16.95 7.99 4.90
CA ALA A 22 -16.05 8.41 5.97
C ALA A 22 -16.52 7.99 7.38
N PHE A 23 -17.84 7.97 7.62
CA PHE A 23 -18.44 7.47 8.86
C PHE A 23 -18.54 5.93 8.93
N LYS A 24 -18.52 5.20 7.81
CA LYS A 24 -18.37 3.73 7.83
C LYS A 24 -16.97 3.31 8.25
N TYR A 25 -15.95 4.11 7.96
CA TYR A 25 -14.57 3.86 8.40
C TYR A 25 -14.35 4.04 9.91
N THR A 26 -15.30 4.64 10.65
CA THR A 26 -15.20 4.84 12.10
C THR A 26 -15.87 3.74 12.92
N ALA A 27 -16.53 2.76 12.29
CA ALA A 27 -17.14 1.62 12.97
C ALA A 27 -16.15 0.42 12.95
N HIS A 28 -15.42 0.22 14.05
CA HIS A 28 -14.45 -0.85 14.31
C HIS A 28 -13.59 -1.22 13.09
N PRO A 29 -12.40 -0.60 12.95
CA PRO A 29 -11.67 -0.64 11.70
C PRO A 29 -11.44 -2.09 11.32
N THR A 30 -11.94 -2.48 10.14
CA THR A 30 -11.32 -3.52 9.34
C THR A 30 -9.82 -3.29 9.44
N LEU A 31 -9.15 -4.13 10.23
CA LEU A 31 -7.76 -4.00 10.65
C LEU A 31 -6.95 -3.42 9.48
N SER A 32 -6.38 -2.22 9.65
CA SER A 32 -5.50 -1.60 8.64
C SER A 32 -4.56 -2.67 8.13
N ILE A 33 -4.21 -2.68 6.85
CA ILE A 33 -3.39 -3.79 6.29
C ILE A 33 -2.10 -3.99 7.11
N TRP A 34 -1.57 -2.89 7.64
CA TRP A 34 -0.56 -2.88 8.69
C TRP A 34 -0.88 -3.80 9.89
N GLU A 35 -2.04 -3.69 10.50
CA GLU A 35 -2.49 -4.55 11.62
C GLU A 35 -2.56 -6.04 11.25
N LYS A 36 -2.76 -6.38 9.97
CA LYS A 36 -2.71 -7.79 9.50
C LYS A 36 -1.27 -8.27 9.28
N ILE A 37 -0.39 -7.39 8.83
CA ILE A 37 1.01 -7.74 8.57
C ILE A 37 1.92 -7.53 9.80
N LYS A 38 1.52 -6.72 10.79
CA LYS A 38 2.34 -6.40 11.96
C LYS A 38 2.70 -7.64 12.77
N GLU A 39 1.83 -8.65 12.73
CA GLU A 39 2.02 -9.94 13.39
C GLU A 39 3.19 -10.72 12.78
N PHE A 40 3.57 -10.42 11.53
CA PHE A 40 4.76 -10.98 10.90
C PHE A 40 6.05 -10.39 11.46
N PHE A 41 6.00 -9.25 12.14
CA PHE A 41 7.18 -8.55 12.65
C PHE A 41 7.25 -8.61 14.17
N CYS A 42 8.47 -8.74 14.70
CA CYS A 42 8.70 -8.61 16.15
C CYS A 42 8.38 -7.17 16.59
N ARG A 43 7.83 -6.98 17.80
CA ARG A 43 7.48 -5.63 18.34
C ARG A 43 8.62 -4.61 18.21
N THR A 44 9.87 -5.03 18.38
CA THR A 44 11.05 -4.17 18.24
C THR A 44 11.27 -3.68 16.81
N HIS A 45 10.89 -4.47 15.80
CA HIS A 45 11.07 -4.16 14.38
C HIS A 45 9.81 -3.60 13.72
N GLN A 46 8.66 -3.58 14.41
CA GLN A 46 7.40 -3.08 13.87
C GLN A 46 7.49 -1.60 13.46
N THR A 47 8.17 -0.76 14.24
CA THR A 47 8.34 0.66 13.91
C THR A 47 9.11 0.86 12.59
N GLU A 48 10.19 0.12 12.40
CA GLU A 48 10.99 0.18 11.16
C GLU A 48 10.21 -0.39 9.98
N ALA A 49 9.58 -1.55 10.17
CA ALA A 49 8.76 -2.20 9.15
C ALA A 49 7.58 -1.30 8.72
N MET A 50 6.99 -0.52 9.63
CA MET A 50 5.93 0.44 9.31
C MET A 50 6.44 1.56 8.41
N SER A 51 7.65 2.07 8.68
CA SER A 51 8.29 3.09 7.84
C SER A 51 8.58 2.57 6.42
N TYR A 52 9.10 1.34 6.32
CA TYR A 52 9.31 0.69 5.02
C TYR A 52 7.99 0.42 4.29
N PHE A 53 6.97 -0.06 5.01
CA PHE A 53 5.64 -0.28 4.46
C PHE A 53 5.04 1.02 3.93
N HIS A 54 5.11 2.11 4.70
CA HIS A 54 4.61 3.42 4.28
C HIS A 54 5.29 3.91 2.99
N LYS A 55 6.61 3.74 2.86
CA LYS A 55 7.36 4.07 1.63
C LYS A 55 6.96 3.21 0.43
N LEU A 56 6.55 1.97 0.66
CA LEU A 56 6.01 1.10 -0.40
C LEU A 56 4.57 1.50 -0.79
N CYS A 57 3.78 2.00 0.15
CA CYS A 57 2.42 2.50 -0.13
C CYS A 57 2.42 3.84 -0.88
N HIS A 58 3.40 4.68 -0.57
CA HIS A 58 3.53 6.05 -1.03
C HIS A 58 4.94 6.23 -1.61
N PRO A 59 5.21 5.67 -2.79
CA PRO A 59 6.48 5.84 -3.46
C PRO A 59 6.65 7.30 -3.88
N ASP A 60 7.85 7.83 -3.70
CA ASP A 60 8.25 9.06 -4.36
C ASP A 60 8.23 8.86 -5.89
N PRO A 61 7.96 9.90 -6.69
CA PRO A 61 7.96 9.80 -8.15
C PRO A 61 9.33 9.41 -8.72
N ALA A 62 10.41 9.60 -7.97
CA ALA A 62 11.76 9.16 -8.32
C ALA A 62 12.09 7.71 -7.89
N THR A 63 11.13 7.00 -7.28
CA THR A 63 11.34 5.63 -6.78
C THR A 63 11.48 4.67 -7.96
N THR A 64 12.64 4.01 -8.05
CA THR A 64 12.89 2.99 -9.06
C THR A 64 12.35 1.62 -8.63
N GLN A 65 12.18 0.73 -9.59
CA GLN A 65 11.89 -0.68 -9.33
C GLN A 65 12.94 -1.33 -8.42
N ALA A 66 14.22 -0.99 -8.60
CA ALA A 66 15.31 -1.50 -7.79
C ALA A 66 15.21 -1.06 -6.33
N GLU A 67 14.92 0.23 -6.09
CA GLU A 67 14.70 0.75 -4.74
C GLU A 67 13.50 0.10 -4.07
N THR A 68 12.39 -0.06 -4.80
CA THR A 68 11.19 -0.74 -4.27
C THR A 68 11.49 -2.18 -3.89
N LYS A 69 12.21 -2.91 -4.75
CA LYS A 69 12.64 -4.29 -4.49
C LYS A 69 13.57 -4.36 -3.27
N ALA A 70 14.48 -3.40 -3.11
CA ALA A 70 15.36 -3.31 -1.96
C ALA A 70 14.58 -3.02 -0.65
N LEU A 71 13.61 -2.11 -0.69
CA LEU A 71 12.72 -1.83 0.44
C LEU A 71 11.89 -3.06 0.82
N PHE A 72 11.30 -3.74 -0.17
CA PHE A 72 10.52 -4.95 0.06
C PHE A 72 11.37 -6.07 0.66
N ARG A 73 12.61 -6.24 0.18
CA ARG A 73 13.55 -7.22 0.74
C ARG A 73 13.94 -6.87 2.18
N LYS A 74 14.18 -5.59 2.50
CA LYS A 74 14.40 -5.14 3.88
C LYS A 74 13.20 -5.44 4.76
N LEU A 75 11.99 -5.21 4.25
CA LEU A 75 10.75 -5.57 4.95
C LEU A 75 10.72 -7.08 5.24
N THR A 76 10.98 -7.94 4.25
CA THR A 76 11.02 -9.40 4.46
C THR A 76 12.08 -9.84 5.47
N LEU A 77 13.24 -9.15 5.56
CA LEU A 77 14.27 -9.45 6.56
C LEU A 77 13.86 -9.10 8.00
N LEU A 78 13.00 -8.09 8.16
CA LEU A 78 12.45 -7.73 9.47
C LEU A 78 11.31 -8.68 9.90
N ALA A 79 10.69 -9.38 8.94
CA ALA A 79 9.68 -10.37 9.21
C ALA A 79 10.29 -11.60 9.88
N HIS A 80 9.50 -12.24 10.74
CA HIS A 80 9.88 -13.47 11.40
C HIS A 80 10.15 -14.57 10.35
N PRO A 81 11.17 -15.43 10.51
CA PRO A 81 11.55 -16.43 9.52
C PRO A 81 10.38 -17.36 9.11
N GLY A 82 9.44 -17.61 10.01
CA GLY A 82 8.22 -18.40 9.75
C GLY A 82 7.23 -17.75 8.77
N PHE A 83 7.34 -16.45 8.48
CA PHE A 83 6.48 -15.72 7.56
C PHE A 83 7.20 -15.27 6.28
N THR A 84 8.47 -15.62 6.11
CA THR A 84 9.23 -15.25 4.89
C THR A 84 8.59 -15.81 3.60
N GLY A 85 7.94 -16.97 3.68
CA GLY A 85 7.18 -17.57 2.57
C GLY A 85 5.92 -16.79 2.15
N SER A 86 5.43 -15.86 2.99
CA SER A 86 4.32 -14.98 2.67
C SER A 86 4.71 -13.81 1.77
N PHE A 87 6.02 -13.54 1.62
CA PHE A 87 6.55 -12.46 0.79
C PHE A 87 7.00 -13.03 -0.56
N LEU A 88 6.26 -12.70 -1.61
CA LEU A 88 6.50 -13.17 -2.96
C LEU A 88 7.00 -12.02 -3.82
N THR A 89 8.13 -12.24 -4.50
CA THR A 89 8.70 -11.31 -5.47
C THR A 89 8.81 -12.02 -6.80
N THR A 90 8.20 -11.46 -7.84
CA THR A 90 8.24 -12.00 -9.20
C THR A 90 8.55 -10.88 -10.17
N GLU A 91 9.45 -11.15 -11.11
CA GLU A 91 9.88 -10.19 -12.11
C GLU A 91 9.83 -10.89 -13.48
N TYR A 92 8.99 -10.37 -14.37
CA TYR A 92 8.82 -10.94 -15.70
C TYR A 92 8.57 -9.83 -16.71
N ASN A 93 9.32 -9.85 -17.81
CA ASN A 93 9.18 -8.91 -18.92
C ASN A 93 9.24 -7.42 -18.48
N GLY A 94 10.14 -7.08 -17.55
CA GLY A 94 10.28 -5.73 -16.99
C GLY A 94 9.19 -5.33 -15.98
N ILE A 95 8.25 -6.23 -15.66
CA ILE A 95 7.21 -5.99 -14.65
C ILE A 95 7.67 -6.57 -13.32
N LEU A 96 7.86 -5.71 -12.33
CA LEU A 96 8.10 -6.11 -10.94
C LEU A 96 6.75 -6.30 -10.23
N ASN A 97 6.49 -7.49 -9.72
CA ASN A 97 5.33 -7.81 -8.90
C ASN A 97 5.77 -8.25 -7.51
N LEU A 98 5.36 -7.52 -6.50
CA LEU A 98 5.59 -7.82 -5.09
C LEU A 98 4.25 -8.16 -4.46
N ARG A 99 4.19 -9.22 -3.66
CA ARG A 99 2.95 -9.67 -3.02
C ARG A 99 3.23 -10.12 -1.59
N ILE A 100 2.34 -9.75 -0.69
CA ILE A 100 2.28 -10.25 0.68
C ILE A 100 0.98 -11.03 0.83
N THR A 101 1.07 -12.29 1.24
CA THR A 101 -0.10 -13.13 1.52
C THR A 101 -0.32 -13.33 3.01
N ASN A 102 -1.55 -13.61 3.43
CA ASN A 102 -1.84 -14.10 4.77
C ASN A 102 -1.49 -15.60 4.90
N ALA A 103 -1.63 -16.15 6.10
CA ALA A 103 -1.41 -17.58 6.36
C ALA A 103 -2.36 -18.51 5.56
N GLU A 104 -3.50 -17.98 5.11
CA GLU A 104 -4.51 -18.70 4.31
C GLU A 104 -4.26 -18.56 2.79
N GLY A 105 -3.22 -17.84 2.37
CA GLY A 105 -2.90 -17.60 0.95
C GLY A 105 -3.66 -16.44 0.29
N GLY A 106 -4.49 -15.72 1.03
CA GLY A 106 -5.16 -14.49 0.58
C GLY A 106 -4.20 -13.32 0.42
N ASN A 107 -4.41 -12.48 -0.60
CA ASN A 107 -3.53 -11.34 -0.90
C ASN A 107 -3.80 -10.17 0.06
N LEU A 108 -2.81 -9.82 0.89
CA LEU A 108 -2.88 -8.66 1.77
C LEU A 108 -2.42 -7.38 1.07
N LEU A 109 -1.32 -7.48 0.32
CA LEU A 109 -0.75 -6.40 -0.47
C LEU A 109 -0.24 -6.94 -1.80
N LYS A 110 -0.48 -6.21 -2.88
CA LYS A 110 0.11 -6.46 -4.18
C LYS A 110 0.60 -5.15 -4.78
N ILE A 111 1.89 -5.07 -5.06
CA ILE A 111 2.52 -3.94 -5.74
C ILE A 111 2.93 -4.42 -7.12
N ARG A 112 2.61 -3.65 -8.15
CA ARG A 112 3.05 -3.90 -9.52
C ARG A 112 3.70 -2.64 -10.07
N ILE A 113 4.88 -2.80 -10.66
CA ILE A 113 5.62 -1.68 -11.27
C ILE A 113 5.97 -2.08 -12.70
N LEU A 114 5.57 -1.26 -13.67
CA LEU A 114 5.97 -1.36 -15.08
C LEU A 114 6.48 0.01 -15.54
N ASN A 115 5.55 0.90 -15.93
CA ASN A 115 5.79 2.34 -16.11
C ASN A 115 5.24 3.14 -14.93
N ASP A 116 4.14 2.67 -14.35
CA ASP A 116 3.46 3.28 -13.23
C ASP A 116 3.54 2.39 -12.00
N TYR A 117 3.33 2.99 -10.83
CA TYR A 117 3.34 2.29 -9.55
C TYR A 117 1.91 1.99 -9.12
N TYR A 118 1.57 0.70 -9.15
CA TYR A 118 0.25 0.18 -8.83
C TYR A 118 0.26 -0.47 -7.46
N VAL A 119 -0.60 -0.02 -6.56
CA VAL A 119 -0.73 -0.59 -5.22
C VAL A 119 -2.16 -1.06 -5.00
N GLN A 120 -2.30 -2.37 -4.82
CA GLN A 120 -3.57 -3.00 -4.52
C GLN A 120 -3.57 -3.60 -3.12
N TRP A 121 -4.60 -3.22 -2.40
CA TRP A 121 -4.92 -3.62 -1.04
C TRP A 121 -6.06 -4.63 -1.05
N ASN A 122 -6.03 -5.59 -0.12
CA ASN A 122 -7.04 -6.64 0.12
C ASN A 122 -8.46 -6.29 -0.41
N ASP A 123 -8.86 -6.87 -1.54
CA ASP A 123 -10.19 -6.80 -2.19
C ASP A 123 -10.89 -5.42 -2.28
N SER A 124 -10.20 -4.32 -2.01
CA SER A 124 -10.78 -2.97 -2.10
C SER A 124 -9.72 -1.88 -2.25
N VAL A 125 -9.99 -1.05 -3.26
CA VAL A 125 -9.33 0.20 -3.68
C VAL A 125 -7.91 0.04 -4.22
N ASP A 126 -7.85 0.05 -5.55
CA ASP A 126 -6.63 0.29 -6.31
C ASP A 126 -6.15 1.73 -6.13
N HIS A 127 -4.89 1.92 -5.75
CA HIS A 127 -4.23 3.24 -5.74
C HIS A 127 -3.21 3.29 -6.87
N PHE A 128 -3.45 4.23 -7.79
CA PHE A 128 -2.59 4.50 -8.94
C PHE A 128 -1.68 5.69 -8.65
N TYR A 129 -0.38 5.50 -8.76
CA TYR A 129 0.61 6.56 -8.68
C TYR A 129 1.34 6.69 -10.02
N PRO A 130 1.07 7.74 -10.80
CA PRO A 130 1.84 7.99 -12.02
C PRO A 130 3.28 8.30 -11.64
N LEU A 131 4.23 7.50 -12.12
CA LEU A 131 5.64 7.82 -11.96
C LEU A 131 5.96 8.93 -12.98
N GLY A 132 6.52 10.03 -12.49
CA GLY A 132 6.77 11.21 -13.31
C GLY A 132 7.63 10.85 -14.52
N GLN A 133 7.05 11.00 -15.72
CA GLN A 133 7.83 11.17 -16.95
C GLN A 133 8.51 12.53 -16.85
N SER A 134 9.74 12.56 -16.35
CA SER A 134 10.60 13.73 -16.54
C SER A 134 10.97 13.78 -18.04
N ASP A 135 10.42 14.79 -18.72
CA ASP A 135 10.87 15.27 -20.03
C ASP A 135 12.32 15.77 -19.96
#